data_AF-A0A845I4B6-F1
#
_entry.id   AF-A0A845I4B6-F1
#
_cell.length_a   1.000
_cell.length_b   1.000
_cell.length_c   1.000
_cell.angle_alpha   90.00
_cell.angle_beta   90.00
_cell.angle_gamma   90.00
#
_symmetry.space_group_name_H-M   'P 1'
#
loop_
_entity.id
_entity.type
_entity.pdbx_description
1 polymer ?
#
loop_
_entity_poly.entity_id
_entity_poly.type
_entity_poly.pdbx_seq_one_letter_code
_entity_poly.pdbx_strand_id
1 'polypeptide(L)'
;MKPSEYLDKVRGELNLPSDYALQGPLGLSKQQLSRYRKNADVFSDEVAMRVASLCGLEAWRVLVDMHIERAKSPEARSAWTGMMGMMEKFSESFRNLLLGYGPHVASVSCANR
;
A
#
# COMPACT_ATOMS: atom_id res chain seq x y z
N MET A 1 -2.62 4.00 2.12
CA MET A 1 -3.96 3.37 2.15
C MET A 1 -4.22 2.84 3.56
N LYS A 2 -5.46 2.93 4.05
CA LYS A 2 -5.86 2.48 5.38
C LYS A 2 -6.21 0.97 5.40
N PRO A 3 -6.20 0.32 6.58
CA PRO A 3 -6.59 -1.09 6.71
C PRO A 3 -7.97 -1.40 6.11
N SER A 4 -8.98 -0.56 6.34
CA SER A 4 -10.32 -0.78 5.78
C SER A 4 -10.35 -0.79 4.25
N GLU A 5 -9.58 0.10 3.62
CA GLU A 5 -9.51 0.22 2.16
C GLU A 5 -8.83 -1.01 1.52
N TYR A 6 -7.80 -1.53 2.18
CA TYR A 6 -7.18 -2.79 1.78
C TYR A 6 -8.14 -3.99 1.88
N LEU A 7 -8.96 -4.05 2.94
CA LEU A 7 -9.97 -5.10 3.07
C LEU A 7 -11.02 -5.04 1.95
N ASP A 8 -11.44 -3.84 1.55
CA ASP A 8 -12.33 -3.66 0.42
C ASP A 8 -11.69 -4.08 -0.89
N LYS A 9 -10.41 -3.76 -1.08
CA LYS A 9 -9.66 -4.23 -2.25
C LYS A 9 -9.60 -5.76 -2.29
N VAL A 10 -9.18 -6.41 -1.21
CA VAL A 10 -9.15 -7.89 -1.14
C VAL A 10 -10.52 -8.49 -1.42
N ARG A 11 -11.59 -7.89 -0.87
CA ARG A 11 -12.97 -8.34 -1.12
C ARG A 11 -13.33 -8.26 -2.60
N GLY A 12 -12.93 -7.17 -3.27
CA GLY A 12 -13.13 -6.97 -4.70
C GLY A 12 -12.35 -7.97 -5.55
N GLU A 13 -11.05 -8.13 -5.30
CA GLU A 13 -10.18 -9.04 -6.05
C GLU A 13 -10.65 -10.50 -5.95
N LEU A 14 -11.13 -10.91 -4.78
CA LEU A 14 -11.62 -12.27 -4.53
C LEU A 14 -13.12 -12.44 -4.78
N ASN A 15 -13.83 -11.39 -5.24
CA ASN A 15 -15.28 -11.38 -5.45
C ASN A 15 -16.08 -11.99 -4.27
N LEU A 16 -15.70 -11.64 -3.05
CA LEU A 16 -16.28 -12.26 -1.86
C LEU A 16 -17.70 -11.74 -1.59
N PRO A 17 -18.64 -12.63 -1.22
CA PRO A 17 -20.05 -12.27 -1.06
C PRO A 17 -20.34 -11.50 0.24
N SER A 18 -19.43 -11.55 1.22
CA SER A 18 -19.59 -10.89 2.51
C SER A 18 -18.27 -10.53 3.15
N ASP A 19 -18.31 -9.59 4.09
CA ASP A 19 -17.12 -9.16 4.84
C ASP A 19 -16.52 -10.29 5.68
N TYR A 20 -17.36 -11.13 6.26
CA TYR A 20 -16.93 -12.28 7.07
C TYR A 20 -16.14 -13.31 6.27
N ALA A 21 -16.33 -13.37 4.94
CA ALA A 21 -15.58 -14.27 4.08
C ALA A 21 -14.10 -13.88 3.95
N LEU A 22 -13.69 -12.67 4.37
CA LEU A 22 -12.28 -12.26 4.43
C LEU A 22 -11.47 -13.01 5.49
N GLN A 23 -12.13 -13.58 6.51
CA GLN A 23 -11.46 -14.28 7.61
C GLN A 23 -10.60 -15.45 7.14
N GLY A 24 -11.12 -16.26 6.20
CA GLY A 24 -10.39 -17.43 5.68
C GLY A 24 -9.14 -17.04 4.90
N PRO A 25 -9.26 -16.29 3.78
CA PRO A 25 -8.11 -15.92 2.95
C PRO A 25 -7.03 -15.13 3.70
N LEU A 26 -7.43 -14.27 4.63
CA LEU A 26 -6.50 -13.45 5.40
C LEU A 26 -6.07 -14.10 6.72
N GLY A 27 -6.64 -15.24 7.12
CA GLY A 27 -6.38 -15.89 8.41
C GLY A 27 -6.66 -14.98 9.61
N LEU A 28 -7.78 -14.24 9.56
CA LEU A 28 -8.16 -13.26 10.59
C LEU A 28 -9.30 -13.79 11.45
N SER A 29 -9.28 -13.43 12.74
CA SER A 29 -10.47 -13.56 13.58
C SER A 29 -11.51 -12.47 13.27
N LYS A 30 -12.77 -12.75 13.60
CA LYS A 30 -13.87 -11.77 13.54
C LYS A 30 -13.57 -10.46 14.28
N GLN A 31 -12.89 -10.56 15.43
CA GLN A 31 -12.53 -9.39 16.24
C GLN A 31 -11.47 -8.53 15.54
N GLN A 32 -10.43 -9.14 14.99
CA GLN A 32 -9.40 -8.42 14.21
C GLN A 32 -10.03 -7.73 13.00
N LEU A 33 -10.87 -8.45 12.26
CA LEU A 33 -11.57 -7.88 11.11
C LEU A 33 -12.39 -6.64 11.49
N SER A 34 -13.16 -6.72 12.60
CA SER A 34 -13.93 -5.57 13.09
C SER A 34 -13.05 -4.38 13.48
N ARG A 35 -11.91 -4.61 14.11
CA ARG A 35 -10.95 -3.55 14.49
C ARG A 35 -10.36 -2.86 13.25
N TYR A 36 -9.96 -3.63 12.25
CA TYR A 36 -9.45 -3.11 10.98
C TYR A 36 -10.51 -2.34 10.20
N ARG A 37 -11.76 -2.82 10.17
CA ARG A 37 -12.87 -2.10 9.54
C ARG A 37 -13.15 -0.75 10.17
N LYS A 38 -12.95 -0.62 11.49
CA LYS A 38 -13.07 0.64 12.23
C LYS A 38 -11.80 1.48 12.18
N ASN A 39 -10.74 1.03 11.50
CA ASN A 39 -9.41 1.62 11.54
C ASN A 39 -8.90 1.85 12.98
N ALA A 40 -9.36 1.02 13.91
CA ALA A 40 -8.95 1.07 15.32
C ALA A 40 -7.61 0.35 15.55
N ASP A 41 -7.13 -0.38 14.54
CA ASP A 41 -5.90 -1.16 14.56
C ASP A 41 -5.35 -1.28 13.13
N VAL A 42 -4.08 -1.66 13.01
CA VAL A 42 -3.37 -1.84 11.73
C VAL A 42 -3.01 -3.31 11.52
N PHE A 43 -2.76 -3.72 10.28
CA PHE A 43 -2.34 -5.09 10.00
C PHE A 43 -1.01 -5.41 10.69
N SER A 44 -0.85 -6.68 11.09
CA SER A 44 0.49 -7.23 11.32
C SER A 44 1.20 -7.41 9.99
N ASP A 45 2.52 -7.53 10.04
CA ASP A 45 3.34 -7.61 8.83
C ASP A 45 2.99 -8.87 8.00
N GLU A 46 2.68 -9.99 8.67
CA GLU A 46 2.19 -11.20 8.02
C GLU A 46 0.84 -11.02 7.29
N VAL A 47 -0.07 -10.25 7.90
CA VAL A 47 -1.37 -9.95 7.28
C VAL A 47 -1.17 -8.98 6.11
N ALA A 48 -0.28 -7.99 6.26
CA ALA A 48 0.07 -7.07 5.19
C ALA A 48 0.67 -7.80 3.97
N MET A 49 1.55 -8.78 4.19
CA MET A 49 2.09 -9.63 3.11
C MET A 49 1.01 -10.48 2.43
N ARG A 50 0.07 -11.07 3.20
CA ARG A 50 -1.07 -11.80 2.64
C ARG A 50 -1.97 -10.90 1.80
N VAL A 51 -2.32 -9.71 2.31
CA VAL A 51 -3.08 -8.69 1.58
C VAL A 51 -2.38 -8.32 0.27
N ALA A 52 -1.07 -8.08 0.32
CA ALA A 52 -0.27 -7.74 -0.87
C ALA A 52 -0.33 -8.85 -1.92
N SER A 53 -0.11 -10.11 -1.50
CA SER A 53 -0.15 -11.27 -2.38
C SER A 53 -1.53 -11.48 -3.02
N LEU A 54 -2.61 -11.32 -2.26
CA LEU A 54 -3.98 -11.52 -2.78
C LEU A 54 -4.39 -10.41 -3.75
N CYS A 55 -3.86 -9.20 -3.56
CA CYS A 55 -4.20 -8.03 -4.37
C CYS A 55 -3.25 -7.78 -5.55
N GLY A 56 -2.22 -8.61 -5.74
CA GLY A 56 -1.17 -8.36 -6.73
C GLY A 56 -0.41 -7.05 -6.48
N LEU A 57 -0.24 -6.67 -5.23
CA LEU A 57 0.47 -5.45 -4.83
C LEU A 57 1.88 -5.77 -4.36
N GLU A 58 2.77 -4.78 -4.50
CA GLU A 58 4.10 -4.83 -3.89
C GLU A 58 3.98 -4.87 -2.35
N ALA A 59 4.59 -5.87 -1.73
CA ALA A 59 4.51 -6.08 -0.28
C ALA A 59 5.01 -4.89 0.54
N TRP A 60 6.09 -4.24 0.08
CA TRP A 60 6.65 -3.07 0.75
C TRP A 60 5.62 -1.94 0.86
N ARG A 61 4.71 -1.80 -0.11
CA ARG A 61 3.74 -0.70 -0.13
C ARG A 61 2.72 -0.85 0.99
N VAL A 62 2.20 -2.06 1.16
CA VAL A 62 1.25 -2.37 2.24
C VAL A 62 1.94 -2.24 3.61
N LEU A 63 3.16 -2.74 3.74
CA LEU A 63 3.93 -2.63 4.98
C LEU A 63 4.18 -1.17 5.37
N VAL A 64 4.67 -0.34 4.45
CA VAL A 64 4.95 1.07 4.71
C VAL A 64 3.67 1.81 5.08
N ASP A 65 2.56 1.56 4.39
CA ASP A 65 1.25 2.12 4.75
C ASP A 65 0.86 1.77 6.20
N MET A 66 1.05 0.51 6.61
CA MET A 66 0.77 0.09 8.00
C MET A 66 1.69 0.76 9.01
N HIS A 67 2.98 0.93 8.70
CA HIS A 67 3.92 1.61 9.58
C HIS A 67 3.66 3.11 9.69
N ILE A 68 3.24 3.78 8.62
CA ILE A 68 2.82 5.19 8.63
C ILE A 68 1.61 5.36 9.55
N GLU A 69 0.62 4.48 9.44
CA GLU A 69 -0.60 4.56 10.27
C GLU A 69 -0.31 4.18 11.74
N ARG A 70 0.62 3.24 11.97
CA ARG A 70 1.05 2.83 13.33
C ARG A 70 1.88 3.90 14.05
N ALA A 71 2.60 4.73 13.30
CA ALA A 71 3.53 5.71 13.86
C ALA A 71 2.79 6.81 14.65
N LYS A 72 3.10 6.90 15.95
CA LYS A 72 2.53 7.91 16.86
C LYS A 72 3.33 9.21 16.89
N SER A 73 4.65 9.12 16.76
CA SER A 73 5.55 10.28 16.73
C SER A 73 5.59 10.89 15.33
N PRO A 74 5.57 12.22 15.20
CA PRO A 74 5.67 12.89 13.90
C PRO A 74 6.98 12.57 13.18
N GLU A 75 8.08 12.37 13.91
CA GLU A 75 9.40 12.03 13.35
C GLU A 75 9.38 10.67 12.66
N ALA A 76 8.88 9.64 13.35
CA ALA A 76 8.73 8.31 12.76
C ALA A 76 7.79 8.35 11.55
N ARG A 77 6.66 9.06 11.64
CA ARG A 77 5.71 9.19 10.52
C ARG A 77 6.39 9.86 9.31
N SER A 78 7.19 10.89 9.55
CA SER A 78 7.97 11.57 8.51
C SER A 78 8.99 10.63 7.87
N ALA A 79 9.72 9.84 8.66
CA ALA A 79 10.66 8.85 8.16
C ALA A 79 10.00 7.80 7.25
N TRP A 80 8.87 7.22 7.68
CA TRP A 80 8.15 6.23 6.87
C TRP A 80 7.54 6.83 5.60
N THR A 81 6.99 8.05 5.69
CA THR A 81 6.49 8.78 4.52
C THR A 81 7.62 9.09 3.52
N GLY A 82 8.79 9.48 4.03
CA GLY A 82 9.99 9.69 3.22
C GLY A 82 10.44 8.41 2.51
N MET A 83 10.42 7.28 3.21
CA MET A 83 10.75 5.98 2.61
C MET A 83 9.76 5.59 1.52
N MET A 84 8.46 5.82 1.71
CA MET A 84 7.46 5.61 0.66
C MET A 84 7.80 6.40 -0.60
N GLY A 85 8.03 7.70 -0.48
CA GLY A 85 8.36 8.55 -1.63
C GLY A 85 9.69 8.18 -2.28
N MET A 86 10.67 7.70 -1.52
CA MET A 86 11.93 7.18 -2.07
C MET A 86 11.71 5.92 -2.91
N MET A 87 10.93 4.96 -2.41
CA MET A 87 10.62 3.71 -3.14
C MET A 87 9.85 3.97 -4.43
N GLU A 88 8.88 4.89 -4.40
CA GLU A 88 8.12 5.27 -5.60
C GLU A 88 9.03 5.90 -6.67
N LYS A 89 9.86 6.87 -6.27
CA LYS A 89 10.83 7.50 -7.19
C LYS A 89 11.84 6.50 -7.74
N PHE A 90 12.29 5.54 -6.92
CA PHE A 90 13.21 4.51 -7.37
C PHE A 90 12.57 3.64 -8.47
N SER A 91 11.33 3.18 -8.24
CA SER A 91 10.57 2.40 -9.23
C SER A 91 10.37 3.16 -10.53
N GLU A 92 9.96 4.43 -10.47
CA GLU A 92 9.78 5.27 -11.65
C GLU A 92 11.09 5.53 -12.39
N SER A 93 12.16 5.83 -11.66
CA SER A 93 13.49 6.08 -12.24
C SER A 93 14.02 4.84 -12.94
N PHE A 94 13.85 3.66 -12.33
CA PHE A 94 14.24 2.39 -12.92
C PHE A 94 13.42 2.08 -14.18
N ARG A 95 12.10 2.30 -14.15
CA ARG A 95 11.24 2.15 -15.33
C ARG A 95 11.68 3.09 -16.46
N ASN A 96 11.96 4.35 -16.16
CA ASN A 96 12.39 5.33 -17.14
C ASN A 96 13.74 4.93 -17.76
N LEU A 97 14.68 4.46 -16.93
CA LEU A 97 15.97 3.94 -17.37
C LEU A 97 15.80 2.76 -18.35
N LEU A 98 14.96 1.78 -18.02
CA LEU A 98 14.72 0.60 -18.86
C LEU A 98 14.01 0.94 -20.18
N LEU A 99 13.12 1.94 -20.18
CA LEU A 99 12.39 2.37 -21.37
C LEU A 99 13.20 3.36 -22.24
N GLY A 100 14.44 3.68 -21.87
CA GLY A 100 15.27 4.64 -22.60
C GLY A 100 14.80 6.10 -22.45
N TYR A 101 13.85 6.37 -21.55
CA TYR A 101 13.52 7.73 -21.12
C TYR A 101 14.65 8.21 -20.19
N GLY A 102 15.69 8.76 -20.79
CA GLY A 102 16.73 9.45 -20.05
C GLY A 102 16.14 10.60 -19.21
N PRO A 103 16.83 11.04 -18.14
CA PRO A 103 16.33 12.04 -17.18
C PRO A 103 15.98 13.43 -17.76
N HIS A 104 16.07 13.62 -19.08
CA HIS A 104 15.86 14.90 -19.78
C HIS A 104 14.52 15.06 -20.52
N VAL A 105 13.65 14.05 -20.57
CA VAL A 105 12.39 14.13 -21.36
C VAL A 105 11.17 14.63 -20.58
N ALA A 106 11.26 14.83 -19.27
CA ALA A 106 10.13 15.28 -18.45
C ALA A 106 9.97 16.82 -18.35
N SER A 107 10.87 17.60 -18.95
CA SER A 107 10.89 19.07 -18.77
C SER A 107 10.91 19.88 -20.07
N VAL A 108 10.28 19.41 -21.15
CA VAL A 108 10.00 20.28 -22.31
C VAL A 108 8.50 20.56 -22.40
N SER A 109 8.03 21.36 -21.44
CA SER A 109 6.94 22.31 -21.69
C SER A 109 7.60 23.68 -21.82
N CYS A 110 8.03 24.01 -23.03
CA CYS A 110 8.32 25.37 -23.46
C CYS A 110 8.28 25.41 -24.99
N ALA A 111 7.54 26.40 -25.51
CA ALA A 111 7.50 26.87 -26.90
C ALA A 111 6.66 26.08 -27.93
N ASN A 112 5.38 26.42 -28.02
CA ASN A 112 4.71 26.71 -29.29
C ASN A 112 3.74 27.87 -29.01
N ARG A 113 4.19 29.11 -29.25
CA ARG A 113 3.87 29.95 -30.43
C ARG A 113 2.42 30.41 -30.44
#